data_AF-A0A351CBK7-F1
#
_entry.id   AF-A0A351CBK7-F1
#
_cell.length_a   1.000
_cell.length_b   1.000
_cell.length_c   1.000
_cell.angle_alpha   90.00
_cell.angle_beta   90.00
_cell.angle_gamma   90.00
#
_symmetry.space_group_name_H-M   'P 1'
#
loop_
_entity.id
_entity.type
_entity.pdbx_description
1 polymer ?
#
loop_
_entity_poly.entity_id
_entity_poly.type
_entity_poly.pdbx_seq_one_letter_code
_entity_poly.pdbx_strand_id
1 'polypeptide(L)'
;MDELRRLIPGDLNISTHLLLSIATAEAEMHKAADNFRCLKYQSYIFSKRDEARKCGSILNQIMEKNLPVSYITTGQNVPEDIERAERAKILKSIVS
;
A
#
# COMPACT_ATOMS: atom_id res chain seq x y z
N MET A 1 -13.59 10.73 -8.00
CA MET A 1 -12.54 10.04 -8.80
C MET A 1 -12.13 10.83 -10.02
N ASP A 2 -13.07 11.38 -10.79
CA ASP A 2 -12.73 12.19 -11.98
C ASP A 2 -11.92 13.44 -11.68
N GLU A 3 -12.22 14.11 -10.56
CA GLU A 3 -11.45 15.27 -10.10
C GLU A 3 -9.99 14.91 -9.79
N LEU A 4 -9.76 13.84 -9.02
CA LEU A 4 -8.41 13.34 -8.73
C LEU A 4 -7.66 12.91 -9.99
N ARG A 5 -8.36 12.32 -10.96
CA ARG A 5 -7.77 11.96 -12.26
C ARG A 5 -7.36 13.20 -13.07
N ARG A 6 -8.09 14.31 -12.96
CA ARG A 6 -7.72 15.58 -13.61
C ARG A 6 -6.48 16.22 -12.99
N LEU A 7 -6.18 15.94 -11.73
CA LEU A 7 -4.97 16.42 -11.04
C LEU A 7 -3.71 15.67 -11.46
N ILE A 8 -3.83 14.52 -12.13
CA ILE A 8 -2.70 13.73 -12.63
C ILE A 8 -2.46 14.14 -14.10
N PRO A 9 -1.41 14.92 -14.41
CA PRO A 9 -1.12 15.32 -15.78
C PRO A 9 -0.77 14.10 -16.63
N GLY A 10 -1.41 13.95 -17.79
CA GLY A 10 -1.26 12.76 -18.63
C GLY A 10 0.08 12.63 -19.34
N ASP A 11 0.90 13.68 -19.31
CA ASP A 11 2.20 13.83 -19.97
C ASP A 11 3.40 13.61 -19.02
N LEU A 12 3.17 13.49 -17.72
CA LEU A 12 4.22 13.22 -16.74
C LEU A 12 4.40 11.72 -16.53
N ASN A 13 5.65 11.26 -16.63
CA ASN A 13 6.03 9.89 -16.28
C ASN A 13 6.09 9.73 -14.75
N ILE A 14 4.92 9.66 -14.11
CA ILE A 14 4.80 9.50 -12.66
C ILE A 14 4.59 8.03 -12.27
N SER A 15 5.31 7.60 -11.24
CA SER A 15 5.04 6.34 -10.55
C SER A 15 3.92 6.53 -9.55
N THR A 16 2.80 5.84 -9.74
CA THR A 16 1.62 5.94 -8.86
C THR A 16 1.57 4.76 -7.90
N HIS A 17 1.40 5.06 -6.62
CA HIS A 17 1.34 4.09 -5.52
C HIS A 17 0.04 4.26 -4.74
N LEU A 18 -0.66 3.18 -4.42
CA LEU A 18 -1.81 3.24 -3.52
C LEU A 18 -1.35 3.02 -2.08
N LEU A 19 -1.53 4.04 -1.23
CA LEU A 19 -1.23 3.99 0.20
C LEU A 19 -2.40 3.38 0.97
N LEU A 20 -2.14 2.32 1.74
CA LEU A 20 -3.14 1.63 2.55
C LEU A 20 -2.61 1.44 3.98
N SER A 21 -3.43 1.69 4.99
CA SER A 21 -3.06 1.39 6.38
C SER A 21 -3.21 -0.09 6.65
N ILE A 22 -2.23 -0.71 7.32
CA ILE A 22 -2.30 -2.13 7.68
C ILE A 22 -3.40 -2.38 8.73
N ALA A 23 -3.70 -1.38 9.56
CA ALA A 23 -4.76 -1.44 10.56
C ALA A 23 -6.19 -1.38 9.97
N THR A 24 -6.33 -1.08 8.68
CA THR A 24 -7.63 -1.07 8.00
C THR A 24 -8.17 -2.49 7.86
N ALA A 25 -9.48 -2.65 8.08
CA ALA A 25 -10.15 -3.92 7.85
C ALA A 25 -9.98 -4.37 6.39
N GLU A 26 -9.69 -5.65 6.18
CA GLU A 26 -9.37 -6.22 4.86
C GLU A 26 -10.42 -5.91 3.78
N ALA A 27 -11.71 -6.04 4.12
CA ALA A 27 -12.80 -5.72 3.20
C ALA A 27 -12.75 -4.25 2.73
N GLU A 28 -12.39 -3.32 3.62
CA GLU A 28 -12.26 -1.90 3.28
C GLU A 28 -10.98 -1.63 2.47
N MET A 29 -9.91 -2.37 2.73
CA MET A 29 -8.68 -2.32 1.94
C MET A 29 -8.92 -2.75 0.48
N HIS A 30 -9.65 -3.85 0.28
CA HIS A 30 -10.04 -4.32 -1.06
C HIS A 30 -10.95 -3.32 -1.77
N LYS A 31 -11.98 -2.81 -1.09
CA LYS A 31 -12.87 -1.77 -1.64
C LYS A 31 -12.11 -0.53 -2.07
N ALA A 32 -11.16 -0.07 -1.25
CA ALA A 32 -10.31 1.06 -1.61
C ALA A 32 -9.49 0.74 -2.87
N ALA A 33 -8.83 -0.43 -2.91
CA ALA A 33 -8.07 -0.86 -4.08
C ALA A 33 -8.90 -0.88 -5.37
N ASP A 34 -10.16 -1.32 -5.30
CA ASP A 34 -11.06 -1.33 -6.45
C ASP A 34 -11.53 0.07 -6.86
N ASN A 35 -11.92 0.91 -5.89
CA ASN A 35 -12.34 2.28 -6.14
C ASN A 35 -11.24 3.11 -6.80
N PHE A 36 -9.99 2.94 -6.37
CA PHE A 36 -8.83 3.67 -6.89
C PHE A 36 -8.23 3.07 -8.17
N ARG A 37 -8.74 1.93 -8.66
CA ARG A 37 -8.17 1.23 -9.83
C ARG A 37 -8.18 2.07 -11.10
N CYS A 38 -9.12 3.02 -11.23
CA CYS A 38 -9.19 3.92 -12.37
C CYS A 38 -7.99 4.89 -12.49
N LEU A 39 -7.21 5.06 -11.41
CA LEU A 39 -5.97 5.85 -11.39
C LEU A 39 -4.73 5.06 -11.82
N LYS A 40 -4.88 3.77 -12.13
CA LYS A 40 -3.80 2.90 -12.63
C LYS A 40 -2.55 2.93 -11.75
N TYR A 41 -2.72 2.82 -10.43
CA TYR A 41 -1.60 2.66 -9.51
C TYR A 41 -0.84 1.36 -9.82
N GLN A 42 0.48 1.42 -9.67
CA GLN A 42 1.41 0.38 -10.12
C GLN A 42 1.91 -0.50 -8.97
N SER A 43 1.76 -0.04 -7.73
CA SER A 43 2.16 -0.77 -6.53
C SER A 43 1.47 -0.22 -5.28
N TYR A 44 1.67 -0.90 -4.16
CA TYR A 44 1.21 -0.47 -2.84
C TYR A 44 2.32 0.19 -2.01
N ILE A 45 1.89 1.07 -1.11
CA ILE A 45 2.62 1.40 0.11
C ILE A 45 1.72 1.00 1.27
N PHE A 46 2.24 0.23 2.22
CA PHE A 46 1.52 -0.11 3.43
C PHE A 46 2.03 0.73 4.60
N SER A 47 1.15 1.44 5.29
CA SER A 47 1.55 2.29 6.42
C SER A 47 1.11 1.75 7.76
N LYS A 48 1.67 2.35 8.82
CA LYS A 48 1.27 2.12 10.22
C LYS A 48 1.47 0.67 10.65
N ARG A 49 2.61 0.07 10.25
CA ARG A 49 2.96 -1.30 10.65
C ARG A 49 3.05 -1.44 12.16
N ASP A 50 3.54 -0.43 12.85
CA ASP A 50 3.66 -0.31 14.30
C ASP A 50 2.31 -0.27 15.02
N GLU A 51 1.25 0.22 14.37
CA GLU A 51 -0.11 0.26 14.92
C GLU A 51 -0.88 -1.06 14.70
N ALA A 52 -0.37 -1.96 13.84
CA ALA A 52 -1.05 -3.19 13.47
C ALA A 52 -0.51 -4.41 14.24
N ARG A 53 -1.39 -5.09 14.97
CA ARG A 53 -1.06 -6.36 15.65
C ARG A 53 -0.92 -7.54 14.69
N LYS A 54 -1.64 -7.53 13.58
CA LYS A 54 -1.61 -8.60 12.56
C LYS A 54 -1.39 -7.97 11.20
N CYS A 55 -0.56 -8.62 10.38
CA CYS A 55 -0.22 -8.13 9.03
C CYS A 55 -0.68 -9.05 7.91
N GLY A 56 -1.51 -10.06 8.20
CA GLY A 56 -2.02 -11.00 7.20
C GLY A 56 -2.81 -10.32 6.06
N SER A 57 -3.45 -9.18 6.34
CA SER A 57 -4.16 -8.38 5.33
C SER A 57 -3.26 -7.93 4.18
N ILE A 58 -1.95 -7.72 4.42
CA ILE A 58 -0.97 -7.41 3.38
C ILE A 58 -0.91 -8.55 2.34
N LEU A 59 -0.81 -9.81 2.80
CA LEU A 59 -0.77 -10.95 1.89
C LEU A 59 -2.08 -11.12 1.14
N ASN A 60 -3.21 -11.03 1.84
CA ASN A 60 -4.52 -11.18 1.21
C ASN A 60 -4.71 -10.12 0.12
N GLN A 61 -4.31 -8.87 0.36
CA GLN A 61 -4.34 -7.79 -0.62
C GLN A 61 -3.43 -8.05 -1.83
N ILE A 62 -2.19 -8.52 -1.61
CA ILE A 62 -1.25 -8.83 -2.69
C ILE A 62 -1.76 -10.02 -3.52
N MET A 63 -2.26 -11.06 -2.88
CA MET A 63 -2.79 -12.26 -3.57
C MET A 63 -4.02 -11.94 -4.41
N GLU A 64 -4.91 -11.08 -3.90
CA GLU A 64 -6.15 -10.71 -4.57
C GLU A 64 -5.91 -9.80 -5.80
N LYS A 65 -5.04 -8.78 -5.67
CA LYS A 65 -4.87 -7.76 -6.73
C LYS A 65 -3.59 -7.91 -7.56
N ASN A 66 -2.67 -8.79 -7.16
CA ASN A 66 -1.42 -9.12 -7.85
C ASN A 66 -0.58 -7.89 -8.24
N LEU A 67 -0.43 -6.95 -7.31
CA LEU A 67 0.43 -5.77 -7.48
C LEU A 67 1.58 -5.80 -6.47
N PRO A 68 2.78 -5.32 -6.85
CA PRO A 68 3.93 -5.30 -5.97
C PRO A 68 3.73 -4.31 -4.82
N VAL A 69 4.51 -4.48 -3.76
CA VAL A 69 4.65 -3.49 -2.69
C VAL A 69 5.96 -2.76 -2.89
N SER A 70 5.93 -1.42 -2.82
CA SER A 70 7.13 -0.59 -2.94
C SER A 70 7.74 -0.28 -1.57
N TYR A 71 6.90 0.09 -0.60
CA TYR A 71 7.36 0.52 0.73
C TYR A 71 6.41 0.08 1.85
N ILE A 72 6.96 0.01 3.06
CA ILE A 72 6.22 -0.13 4.31
C ILE A 72 6.68 0.96 5.28
N THR A 73 5.75 1.63 5.96
CA THR A 73 6.09 2.58 7.04
C THR A 73 5.88 1.94 8.41
N THR A 74 6.78 2.25 9.34
CA THR A 74 6.90 1.57 10.64
C THR A 74 6.83 2.51 11.84
N GLY A 75 6.40 3.76 11.62
CA GLY A 75 6.35 4.79 12.66
C GLY A 75 6.18 6.18 12.07
N GLN A 76 6.60 7.19 12.83
CA GLN A 76 6.37 8.61 12.54
C GLN A 76 7.66 9.42 12.33
N ASN A 77 8.84 8.82 12.52
CA ASN A 77 10.12 9.49 12.36
C ASN A 77 10.50 9.64 10.88
N VAL A 78 11.00 10.82 10.50
CA VAL A 78 11.37 11.16 9.12
C VAL A 78 12.87 11.46 9.07
N PRO A 79 13.64 10.78 8.19
CA PRO A 79 13.22 9.80 7.17
C PRO A 79 13.26 8.32 7.65
N GLU A 80 13.40 8.05 8.95
CA GLU A 80 13.81 6.73 9.45
C GLU A 80 12.73 5.65 9.32
N ASP A 81 11.45 5.99 9.50
CA ASP A 81 10.37 5.01 9.63
C ASP A 81 9.69 4.63 8.29
N ILE A 82 10.49 4.50 7.24
CA ILE A 82 10.06 3.98 5.93
C ILE A 82 11.10 3.01 5.36
N GLU A 83 10.62 1.84 4.95
CA GLU A 83 11.47 0.78 4.42
C GLU A 83 11.02 0.35 3.03
N ARG A 84 11.99 0.03 2.16
CA ARG A 84 11.69 -0.66 0.90
C ARG A 84 11.11 -2.04 1.20
N ALA A 85 10.03 -2.37 0.51
CA ALA A 85 9.33 -3.63 0.72
C ALA A 85 10.11 -4.79 0.08
N GLU A 86 10.83 -5.53 0.90
CA GLU A 86 11.51 -6.78 0.52
C GLU A 86 10.67 -7.98 0.93
N ARG A 87 10.61 -9.01 0.09
CA ARG A 87 9.82 -10.23 0.35
C ARG A 87 10.08 -10.82 1.75
N ALA A 88 11.35 -10.92 2.14
CA ALA A 88 11.74 -11.44 3.44
C ALA A 88 11.19 -10.60 4.61
N LYS A 89 11.18 -9.27 4.48
CA LYS A 89 10.66 -8.34 5.49
C LYS A 89 9.14 -8.40 5.60
N ILE A 90 8.44 -8.51 4.47
CA ILE A 90 6.97 -8.69 4.46
C ILE A 90 6.62 -10.00 5.16
N LEU A 91 7.27 -11.11 4.78
CA LEU A 91 7.00 -12.42 5.39
C LEU A 91 7.31 -12.42 6.89
N LYS A 92 8.45 -11.84 7.30
CA LYS A 92 8.79 -11.69 8.72
C LYS A 92 7.71 -10.92 9.48
N SER A 93 7.17 -9.84 8.88
CA SER A 93 6.12 -9.02 9.50
C SER A 93 4.80 -9.76 9.75
N ILE A 94 4.59 -10.91 9.10
CA ILE A 94 3.34 -11.69 9.16
C ILE A 94 3.46 -12.89 10.09
N VAL A 95 4.65 -13.50 10.15
CA VAL A 95 4.92 -14.69 10.97
C VAL A 95 5.29 -14.33 12.41
N SER A 96 5.73 -13.08 12.65
CA SER A 96 6.06 -12.54 13.98
C SER A 96 4.83 -11.94 14.66
#